data_AF-A0AAW3WX00-F1
#
_entry.id   AF-A0AAW3WX00-F1
#
_cell.length_a   1.000
_cell.length_b   1.000
_cell.length_c   1.000
_cell.angle_alpha   90.00
_cell.angle_beta   90.00
_cell.angle_gamma   90.00
#
_symmetry.space_group_name_H-M   'P 1'
#
loop_
_entity.id
_entity.type
_entity.pdbx_description
1 polymer ?
#
loop_
_entity_poly.entity_id
_entity_poly.type
_entity_poly.pdbx_seq_one_letter_code
_entity_poly.pdbx_strand_id
1 'polypeptide(L)' 'MRDNSELYLAGDWLTQCGLTGQPLAISMMPGQVIIQM' A
#
# COMPACT_ATOMS: atom_id res chain seq x y z
N MET A 1 22.21 7.99 1.87
CA MET A 1 21.16 6.95 1.83
C MET A 1 19.85 7.65 2.13
N ARG A 2 18.83 7.48 1.29
CA ARG A 2 17.54 8.15 1.47
C ARG A 2 16.64 7.14 2.17
N ASP A 3 16.57 7.22 3.48
CA ASP A 3 15.61 6.45 4.27
C ASP A 3 14.25 7.17 4.18
N ASN A 4 13.62 7.08 3.02
CA ASN A 4 12.33 7.74 2.77
C ASN A 4 11.13 6.95 3.35
N SER A 5 11.39 5.85 4.06
CA SER A 5 10.36 4.97 4.64
C SER A 5 9.27 4.58 3.63
N GLU A 6 9.66 4.40 2.37
CA GLU A 6 8.75 4.03 1.28
C GLU A 6 8.59 2.50 1.21
N LEU A 7 7.35 2.06 1.11
CA LEU A 7 6.99 0.67 0.84
C LEU A 7 6.50 0.56 -0.61
N TYR A 8 7.19 -0.23 -1.42
CA TYR A 8 6.78 -0.52 -2.78
C TYR A 8 5.97 -1.82 -2.83
N LEU A 9 4.80 -1.78 -3.46
CA LEU A 9 3.93 -2.93 -3.67
C LEU A 9 3.80 -3.17 -5.17
N ALA A 10 3.98 -4.42 -5.58
CA ALA A 10 3.83 -4.84 -6.97
C ALA A 10 3.02 -6.13 -7.11
N GLY A 11 2.36 -6.25 -8.26
CA GLY A 11 1.61 -7.43 -8.66
C GLY A 11 0.32 -7.06 -9.40
N ASP A 12 -0.08 -7.91 -10.35
CA ASP A 12 -1.24 -7.67 -11.22
C ASP A 12 -2.56 -7.55 -10.44
N TRP A 13 -2.61 -8.17 -9.25
CA TRP A 13 -3.75 -8.09 -8.33
C TRP A 13 -4.08 -6.64 -7.93
N LEU A 14 -3.09 -5.73 -7.88
CA LEU A 14 -3.31 -4.31 -7.60
C LEU A 14 -4.17 -3.64 -8.69
N THR A 15 -3.85 -3.93 -9.95
CA THR A 15 -4.61 -3.41 -11.10
C THR A 15 -5.97 -4.08 -11.21
N GLN A 16 -6.06 -5.40 -10.98
CA GLN A 16 -7.31 -6.16 -11.02
C GLN A 16 -8.31 -5.72 -9.94
N CYS A 17 -7.83 -5.34 -8.76
CA CYS A 17 -8.66 -4.80 -7.68
C CYS A 17 -8.99 -3.30 -7.84
N GLY A 18 -8.47 -2.63 -8.87
CA GLY A 18 -8.67 -1.19 -9.06
C GLY A 18 -7.96 -0.31 -8.02
N LEU A 19 -6.93 -0.84 -7.35
CA LEU A 19 -6.20 -0.13 -6.29
C LEU A 19 -5.28 0.98 -6.83
N THR A 20 -4.99 0.98 -8.13
CA THR A 20 -4.09 1.95 -8.77
C THR A 20 -4.83 3.24 -9.14
N GLY A 21 -4.28 4.39 -8.77
CA GLY A 21 -4.76 5.71 -9.23
C GLY A 21 -5.77 6.41 -8.30
N GLN A 22 -6.06 5.82 -7.14
CA GLN A 22 -6.91 6.42 -6.10
C GLN A 22 -6.13 6.59 -4.78
N PRO A 23 -6.47 7.59 -3.94
CA PRO A 23 -5.94 7.66 -2.58
C PRO A 23 -6.34 6.42 -1.79
N LEU A 24 -5.38 5.79 -1.11
CA LEU A 24 -5.64 4.62 -0.25
C LEU A 24 -5.45 5.01 1.22
N ALA A 25 -6.31 4.49 2.09
CA ALA A 25 -6.15 4.64 3.51
C ALA A 25 -5.18 3.57 4.05
N ILE A 26 -4.27 3.98 4.93
CA ILE A 26 -3.33 3.09 5.60
C ILE A 26 -3.62 3.13 7.10
N SER A 27 -3.82 1.97 7.70
CA SER A 27 -3.90 1.80 9.15
C SER A 27 -2.82 0.84 9.64
N MET A 28 -2.36 1.06 10.87
CA MET A 28 -1.32 0.26 11.50
C MET A 28 -1.83 -0.43 12.75
N MET A 29 -1.49 -1.70 12.88
CA MET A 29 -1.64 -2.49 14.09
C MET A 29 -0.28 -3.08 14.48
N PRO A 30 -0.08 -3.53 15.73
CA PRO A 30 1.16 -4.20 16.10
C PRO A 30 1.45 -5.39 15.17
N GLY A 31 2.55 -5.31 14.41
CA GLY A 31 2.97 -6.35 13.46
C GLY A 31 2.21 -6.38 12.12
N GLN A 32 1.30 -5.43 11.85
CA GLN A 32 0.52 -5.43 10.62
C GLN A 32 0.30 -4.02 10.06
N VAL A 33 0.43 -3.91 8.74
CA VAL A 33 -0.01 -2.74 7.96
C VAL A 33 -1.21 -3.16 7.13
N ILE A 34 -2.31 -2.41 7.24
CA ILE A 34 -3.55 -2.66 6.50
C ILE A 34 -3.74 -1.53 5.48
N ILE A 35 -4.05 -1.92 4.24
CA ILE A 35 -4.41 -1.01 3.15
C ILE A 35 -5.92 -1.14 2.93
N GLN A 36 -6.61 -0.01 2.95
CA GLN A 36 -8.07 0.07 2.83
C GLN A 36 -8.43 0.92 1.62
N MET A 37 -9.44 0.45 0.87
CA MET A 37 -10.04 1.17 -0.26
C MET A 37 -11.13 2.13 0.21
#